data_AF-A0A034WKB1-F1
#
_entry.id   AF-A0A034WKB1-F1
#
_cell.length_a   1.000
_cell.length_b   1.000
_cell.length_c   1.000
_cell.angle_alpha   90.00
_cell.angle_beta   90.00
_cell.angle_gamma   90.00
#
_symmetry.space_group_name_H-M   'P 1'
#
loop_
_entity.id
_entity.type
_entity.pdbx_description
1 polymer ?
#
loop_
_entity_poly.entity_id
_entity_poly.type
_entity_poly.pdbx_seq_one_letter_code
_entity_poly.pdbx_strand_id
1 'polypeptide(L)'
;NEGVAYKLTPQDSFDSTYNYLIHRRGPLTSHGTASLTGFINTLKNSPYPDVEFHHFIVRRGDFAGLEIFLHGLSINEYFKAQIRSSIEVSDILGMFNILSAPKSSGNLRLRSADYKDSPILTHNYFNDAEDMATLLRALRFQEQLLKTAAYRAMNA
;
A
#
# COMPACT_ATOMS: atom_id res chain seq x y z
N ASN A 1 7.74 -28.12 7.35
CA ASN A 1 7.70 -26.67 7.63
C ASN A 1 6.56 -25.98 6.89
N GLU A 2 5.35 -26.53 6.95
CA GLU A 2 4.17 -25.87 6.40
C GLU A 2 3.68 -24.86 7.46
N GLY A 3 3.65 -23.57 7.14
CA GLY A 3 3.17 -22.52 8.05
C GLY A 3 4.19 -21.44 8.43
N VAL A 4 5.44 -21.50 7.96
CA VAL A 4 6.42 -20.42 8.14
C VAL A 4 6.80 -19.83 6.79
N ALA A 5 6.68 -18.51 6.65
CA ALA A 5 7.07 -17.81 5.43
C ALA A 5 8.54 -18.07 5.08
N TYR A 6 8.81 -18.32 3.81
CA TYR A 6 10.18 -18.48 3.28
C TYR A 6 10.96 -17.19 3.49
N LYS A 7 12.16 -17.30 4.08
CA LYS A 7 13.03 -16.14 4.27
C LYS A 7 13.85 -15.93 3.00
N LEU A 8 13.60 -14.83 2.31
CA LEU A 8 14.36 -14.43 1.13
C LEU A 8 15.84 -14.26 1.44
N THR A 9 16.66 -14.72 0.50
CA THR A 9 18.11 -14.65 0.54
C THR A 9 18.64 -13.68 -0.51
N PRO A 10 19.89 -13.20 -0.40
CA PRO A 10 20.51 -12.39 -1.45
C PRO A 10 20.55 -13.08 -2.81
N GLN A 11 20.67 -14.42 -2.85
CA GLN A 11 20.68 -15.17 -4.10
C GLN A 11 19.34 -15.06 -4.83
N ASP A 12 18.22 -15.12 -4.11
CA ASP A 12 16.88 -14.98 -4.70
C ASP A 12 16.70 -13.62 -5.41
N SER A 13 17.31 -12.56 -4.86
CA SER A 13 17.29 -11.23 -5.47
C SER A 13 18.10 -11.16 -6.78
N PHE A 14 19.27 -11.81 -6.81
CA PHE A 14 20.06 -11.92 -8.05
C PHE A 14 19.33 -12.76 -9.10
N ASP A 15 18.74 -13.88 -8.70
CA ASP A 15 17.97 -14.75 -9.59
C ASP A 15 16.73 -14.03 -10.13
N SER A 16 16.06 -13.23 -9.30
CA SER A 16 14.92 -12.40 -9.72
C SER A 16 15.33 -11.36 -10.75
N THR A 17 16.48 -10.70 -10.53
CA THR A 17 17.03 -9.69 -11.46
C THR A 17 17.44 -10.32 -12.78
N TYR A 18 18.14 -11.46 -12.73
CA TYR A 18 18.55 -12.21 -13.92
C TYR A 18 17.32 -12.67 -14.73
N ASN A 19 16.34 -13.30 -14.08
CA ASN A 19 15.13 -13.76 -14.75
C ASN A 19 14.32 -12.61 -15.35
N TYR A 20 14.28 -11.45 -14.70
CA TYR A 20 13.63 -10.26 -15.25
C TYR A 20 14.34 -9.77 -16.51
N LEU A 21 15.66 -9.57 -16.45
CA LEU A 21 16.42 -8.97 -17.55
C LEU A 21 16.51 -9.92 -18.76
N ILE A 22 16.79 -11.21 -18.52
CA ILE A 22 17.06 -12.19 -19.58
C ILE A 22 15.79 -12.87 -20.08
N HIS A 23 14.88 -13.22 -19.17
CA HIS A 23 13.71 -14.05 -19.49
C HIS A 23 12.38 -13.30 -19.42
N ARG A 24 12.38 -12.01 -19.04
CA ARG A 24 11.17 -11.19 -18.89
C ARG A 24 10.10 -11.87 -18.04
N ARG A 25 10.54 -12.54 -16.96
CA ARG A 25 9.68 -13.25 -16.01
C ARG A 25 10.14 -13.03 -14.57
N GLY A 26 9.31 -13.41 -13.62
CA GLY A 26 9.61 -13.34 -12.20
C GLY A 26 9.02 -12.11 -11.52
N PRO A 27 9.29 -11.90 -10.23
CA PRO A 27 8.56 -10.93 -9.41
C PRO A 27 8.72 -9.48 -9.86
N LEU A 28 9.83 -9.13 -10.52
CA LEU A 28 10.08 -7.77 -11.03
C LEU A 28 9.29 -7.40 -12.28
N THR A 29 8.57 -8.35 -12.91
CA THR A 29 7.60 -8.02 -13.98
C THR A 29 6.25 -7.57 -13.41
N SER A 30 6.05 -7.71 -12.10
CA SER A 30 4.80 -7.36 -11.44
C SER A 30 4.66 -5.85 -11.23
N HIS A 31 3.42 -5.38 -11.08
CA HIS A 31 3.11 -4.00 -10.66
C HIS A 31 3.55 -3.70 -9.22
N GLY A 32 4.03 -4.71 -8.48
CA GLY A 32 4.47 -4.56 -7.10
C GLY A 32 3.28 -4.24 -6.20
N THR A 33 3.25 -3.03 -5.67
CA THR A 33 2.10 -2.45 -4.97
C THR A 33 0.90 -2.39 -5.92
N ALA A 34 -0.30 -2.74 -5.45
CA ALA A 34 -1.54 -2.77 -6.24
C ALA A 34 -1.68 -3.93 -7.24
N SER A 35 -0.89 -5.01 -7.10
CA SER A 35 -1.13 -6.24 -7.87
C SER A 35 -2.50 -6.87 -7.58
N LEU A 36 -3.08 -6.55 -6.42
CA LEU A 36 -4.46 -6.83 -6.06
C LEU A 36 -5.11 -5.53 -5.57
N THR A 37 -6.15 -5.09 -6.27
CA THR A 37 -6.99 -3.95 -5.88
C THR A 37 -8.42 -4.40 -5.62
N GLY A 38 -9.10 -3.70 -4.71
CA GLY A 38 -10.49 -3.98 -4.37
C GLY A 38 -11.26 -2.68 -4.15
N PHE A 39 -12.56 -2.71 -4.45
CA PHE A 39 -13.44 -1.56 -4.30
C PHE A 39 -14.62 -1.94 -3.41
N ILE A 40 -14.99 -1.04 -2.50
CA ILE A 40 -16.16 -1.24 -1.64
C ILE A 40 -17.02 0.02 -1.57
N ASN A 41 -18.27 -0.20 -1.15
CA ASN A 41 -19.18 0.82 -0.67
C ASN A 41 -19.28 0.70 0.84
N THR A 42 -18.80 1.69 1.58
CA THR A 42 -18.92 1.73 3.04
C THR A 42 -20.29 2.23 3.50
N LEU A 43 -21.01 2.95 2.63
CA LEU A 43 -22.39 3.38 2.83
C LEU A 43 -23.34 2.69 1.84
N LYS A 44 -24.58 2.43 2.29
CA LYS A 44 -25.63 1.87 1.42
C LYS A 44 -26.12 2.99 0.49
N ASN A 45 -26.34 2.65 -0.79
CA ASN A 45 -27.01 3.48 -1.82
C ASN A 45 -26.13 4.33 -2.73
N SER A 46 -24.90 3.93 -3.02
CA SER A 46 -24.13 4.50 -4.15
C SER A 46 -23.86 3.44 -5.22
N PRO A 47 -24.05 3.76 -6.51
CA PRO A 47 -23.58 2.89 -7.61
C PRO A 47 -22.06 2.93 -7.76
N TYR A 48 -21.37 3.88 -7.13
CA TYR A 48 -19.92 4.05 -7.18
C TYR A 48 -19.27 3.76 -5.83
N PRO A 49 -18.15 3.01 -5.78
CA PRO A 49 -17.40 2.78 -4.55
C PRO A 49 -16.92 4.09 -3.94
N ASP A 50 -16.86 4.13 -2.61
CA ASP A 50 -16.29 5.25 -1.85
C ASP A 50 -14.87 4.96 -1.37
N VAL A 51 -14.43 3.70 -1.42
CA VAL A 51 -13.09 3.27 -1.04
C VAL A 51 -12.49 2.28 -2.05
N GLU A 52 -11.21 2.50 -2.34
CA GLU A 52 -10.31 1.58 -3.04
C GLU A 52 -9.23 1.07 -2.07
N PHE A 53 -8.93 -0.23 -2.15
CA PHE A 53 -7.84 -0.87 -1.43
C PHE A 53 -6.73 -1.26 -2.39
N HIS A 54 -5.48 -0.88 -2.08
CA HIS A 54 -4.31 -1.41 -2.77
C HIS A 54 -3.53 -2.31 -1.83
N HIS A 55 -3.46 -3.60 -2.17
CA HIS A 55 -2.68 -4.54 -1.39
C HIS A 55 -1.20 -4.41 -1.77
N PHE A 56 -0.35 -4.58 -0.78
CA PHE A 56 1.07 -4.79 -0.95
C PHE A 56 1.53 -5.92 -0.04
N ILE A 57 2.56 -6.63 -0.50
CA ILE A 57 3.15 -7.73 0.25
C ILE A 57 4.62 -7.41 0.42
N VAL A 58 5.11 -7.44 1.65
CA VAL A 58 6.54 -7.44 1.94
C VAL A 58 6.90 -8.83 2.44
N ARG A 59 7.83 -9.46 1.74
CA ARG A 59 8.24 -10.84 2.03
C ARG A 59 9.22 -10.87 3.20
N ARG A 60 9.14 -11.93 4.00
CA ARG A 60 10.08 -12.20 5.07
C ARG A 60 11.51 -12.22 4.53
N GLY A 61 12.40 -11.47 5.15
CA GLY A 61 13.81 -11.36 4.77
C GLY A 61 14.11 -10.39 3.63
N ASP A 62 13.11 -9.78 2.98
CA ASP A 62 13.33 -8.79 1.91
C ASP A 62 13.67 -7.40 2.47
N PHE A 63 14.80 -7.29 3.17
CA PHE A 63 15.22 -6.02 3.77
C PHE A 63 15.56 -4.94 2.73
N ALA A 64 16.07 -5.35 1.57
CA ALA A 64 16.41 -4.42 0.50
C ALA A 64 15.15 -3.86 -0.18
N GLY A 65 14.19 -4.73 -0.53
CA GLY A 65 12.90 -4.31 -1.08
C GLY A 65 12.11 -3.47 -0.08
N LEU A 66 12.13 -3.84 1.21
CA LEU A 66 11.51 -3.04 2.26
C LEU A 66 12.12 -1.63 2.35
N GLU A 67 13.45 -1.49 2.31
CA GLU A 67 14.08 -0.17 2.39
C GLU A 67 13.69 0.74 1.22
N ILE A 68 13.68 0.20 -0.01
CA ILE A 68 13.23 0.91 -1.21
C ILE A 68 11.77 1.36 -1.04
N PHE A 69 10.91 0.47 -0.55
CA PHE A 69 9.50 0.75 -0.32
C PHE A 69 9.27 1.84 0.73
N LEU A 70 9.92 1.72 1.91
CA LEU A 70 9.80 2.68 3.01
C LEU A 70 10.33 4.07 2.63
N HIS A 71 11.44 4.12 1.88
CA HIS A 71 11.99 5.38 1.38
C HIS A 71 11.08 6.00 0.32
N GLY A 72 10.57 5.21 -0.63
CA GLY A 72 9.67 5.69 -1.68
C GLY A 72 8.38 6.33 -1.13
N LEU A 73 7.88 5.84 0.01
CA LEU A 73 6.71 6.38 0.71
C LEU A 73 7.04 7.44 1.75
N SER A 74 8.33 7.79 1.93
CA SER A 74 8.78 8.73 2.96
C SER A 74 8.25 8.38 4.37
N ILE A 75 8.24 7.08 4.71
CA ILE A 75 7.76 6.62 6.01
C ILE A 75 8.62 7.21 7.13
N ASN A 76 7.97 7.68 8.18
CA ASN A 76 8.63 8.23 9.36
C ASN A 76 9.59 7.20 9.99
N GLU A 77 10.82 7.62 10.29
CA GLU A 77 11.87 6.80 10.92
C GLU A 77 11.39 6.05 12.16
N TYR A 78 10.49 6.66 12.94
CA TYR A 78 9.89 6.06 14.13
C TYR A 78 9.24 4.69 13.83
N PHE A 79 8.59 4.53 12.68
CA PHE A 79 7.90 3.29 12.32
C PHE A 79 8.79 2.30 11.57
N LYS A 80 9.89 2.75 10.95
CA LYS A 80 10.73 1.88 10.09
C LYS A 80 11.30 0.70 10.86
N ALA A 81 11.77 0.91 12.09
CA ALA A 81 12.35 -0.16 12.91
C ALA A 81 11.35 -1.28 13.22
N GLN A 82 10.09 -0.92 13.50
CA GLN A 82 9.04 -1.89 13.80
C GLN A 82 8.60 -2.68 12.55
N ILE A 83 8.51 -2.02 11.40
CA ILE A 83 8.20 -2.70 10.14
C ILE A 83 9.34 -3.65 9.76
N ARG A 84 10.60 -3.21 9.96
CA ARG A 84 11.79 -4.02 9.71
C ARG A 84 11.84 -5.27 10.57
N SER A 85 11.58 -5.17 11.86
CA SER A 85 11.58 -6.34 12.74
C SER A 85 10.47 -7.33 12.39
N SER A 86 9.33 -6.85 11.90
CA SER A 86 8.20 -7.72 11.49
C SER A 86 8.58 -8.66 10.33
N ILE A 87 9.41 -8.20 9.38
CA ILE A 87 9.85 -9.05 8.25
C ILE A 87 10.97 -10.04 8.59
N GLU A 88 11.47 -10.05 9.84
CA GLU A 88 12.42 -11.08 10.29
C GLU A 88 11.73 -12.44 10.48
N VAL A 89 10.45 -12.41 10.87
CA VAL A 89 9.68 -13.58 11.31
C VAL A 89 8.47 -13.89 10.43
N SER A 90 7.93 -12.91 9.70
CA SER A 90 6.69 -13.07 8.92
C SER A 90 6.71 -12.30 7.60
N ASP A 91 5.86 -12.71 6.66
CA ASP A 91 5.43 -11.86 5.55
C ASP A 91 4.48 -10.77 6.11
N ILE A 92 4.50 -9.57 5.53
CA ILE A 92 3.53 -8.51 5.80
C ILE A 92 2.58 -8.42 4.61
N LEU A 93 1.28 -8.53 4.88
CA LEU A 93 0.22 -8.12 3.96
C LEU A 93 -0.32 -6.77 4.45
N GLY A 94 -0.12 -5.72 3.67
CA GLY A 94 -0.64 -4.39 3.94
C GLY A 94 -1.69 -3.95 2.94
N MET A 95 -2.54 -3.01 3.35
CA MET A 95 -3.60 -2.45 2.53
C MET A 95 -3.57 -0.92 2.63
N PHE A 96 -3.34 -0.22 1.52
CA PHE A 96 -3.61 1.20 1.45
C PHE A 96 -5.10 1.43 1.30
N ASN A 97 -5.64 2.35 2.08
CA ASN A 97 -7.03 2.79 2.00
C ASN A 97 -7.07 4.11 1.24
N ILE A 98 -7.74 4.14 0.09
CA ILE A 98 -7.84 5.32 -0.76
C ILE A 98 -9.30 5.73 -0.90
N LEU A 99 -9.58 7.02 -0.74
CA LEU A 99 -10.91 7.59 -1.01
C LEU A 99 -11.13 7.63 -2.52
N SER A 100 -12.17 6.96 -3.01
CA SER A 100 -12.50 6.96 -4.44
C SER A 100 -13.10 8.29 -4.91
N ALA A 101 -13.75 9.03 -4.00
CA ALA A 101 -14.36 10.32 -4.28
C ALA A 101 -14.27 11.25 -3.05
N PRO A 102 -13.09 11.76 -2.70
CA PRO A 102 -12.92 12.64 -1.55
C PRO A 102 -13.80 13.90 -1.70
N LYS A 103 -14.37 14.34 -0.58
CA LYS A 103 -15.17 15.57 -0.47
C LYS A 103 -14.29 16.79 -0.28
N SER A 104 -13.13 16.63 0.34
CA SER A 104 -12.16 17.72 0.45
C SER A 104 -11.60 18.08 -0.92
N SER A 105 -11.64 19.37 -1.25
CA SER A 105 -11.07 19.93 -2.46
C SER A 105 -9.90 20.87 -2.16
N GLY A 106 -8.80 20.68 -2.87
CA GLY A 106 -7.66 21.58 -2.88
C GLY A 106 -7.79 22.72 -3.89
N ASN A 107 -6.73 23.53 -3.99
CA ASN A 107 -6.55 24.48 -5.08
C ASN A 107 -5.11 24.43 -5.61
N LEU A 108 -4.97 24.74 -6.89
CA LEU A 108 -3.69 24.91 -7.58
C LEU A 108 -3.64 26.34 -8.11
N ARG A 109 -2.55 27.04 -7.80
CA ARG A 109 -2.33 28.41 -8.27
C ARG A 109 -0.94 28.53 -8.88
N LEU A 110 -0.85 29.28 -9.98
CA LEU A 110 0.45 29.67 -10.50
C LEU A 110 1.17 30.54 -9.46
N ARG A 111 2.46 30.27 -9.26
CA ARG A 111 3.32 31.08 -8.38
C ARG A 111 3.65 32.42 -9.04
N SER A 112 3.92 32.39 -10.34
CA SER A 112 4.23 33.55 -11.17
C SER A 112 3.78 33.26 -12.62
N ALA A 113 4.07 34.18 -13.54
CA ALA A 113 3.86 33.95 -14.97
C ALA A 113 4.97 33.09 -15.62
N ASP A 114 6.08 32.83 -14.93
CA ASP A 114 7.14 31.95 -15.43
C ASP A 114 6.72 30.48 -15.32
N TYR A 115 6.69 29.77 -16.44
CA TYR A 115 6.31 28.36 -16.50
C TYR A 115 7.31 27.43 -15.79
N LYS A 116 8.53 27.91 -15.51
CA LYS A 116 9.54 27.16 -14.75
C LYS A 116 9.30 27.19 -13.25
N ASP A 117 8.50 28.14 -12.75
CA ASP A 117 8.15 28.20 -11.35
C ASP A 117 7.13 27.13 -11.00
N SER A 118 7.45 26.32 -9.99
CA SER A 118 6.52 25.30 -9.50
C SER A 118 5.25 25.96 -8.94
N PRO A 119 4.06 25.46 -9.31
CA PRO A 119 2.81 26.02 -8.80
C PRO A 119 2.68 25.82 -7.29
N ILE A 120 1.78 26.58 -6.69
CA ILE A 120 1.40 26.44 -5.29
C ILE A 120 0.25 25.45 -5.23
N LEU A 121 0.45 24.35 -4.49
CA LEU A 121 -0.55 23.32 -4.25
C LEU A 121 -1.05 23.42 -2.81
N THR A 122 -2.36 23.61 -2.65
CA THR A 122 -3.02 23.55 -1.35
C THR A 122 -3.98 22.37 -1.36
N HIS A 123 -3.64 21.30 -0.65
CA HIS A 123 -4.32 20.01 -0.75
C HIS A 123 -5.66 19.96 0.02
N ASN A 124 -5.73 20.63 1.17
CA ASN A 124 -6.88 20.58 2.09
C ASN A 124 -7.31 19.15 2.46
N TYR A 125 -6.37 18.20 2.57
CA TYR A 125 -6.70 16.82 2.95
C TYR A 125 -7.47 16.80 4.28
N PHE A 126 -8.57 16.04 4.31
CA PHE A 126 -9.45 15.89 5.48
C PHE A 126 -10.09 17.18 5.99
N ASN A 127 -10.23 18.20 5.14
CA ASN A 127 -10.95 19.41 5.47
C ASN A 127 -12.46 19.14 5.61
N ASP A 128 -13.00 18.20 4.84
CA ASP A 128 -14.33 17.64 5.07
C ASP A 128 -14.23 16.42 6.00
N ALA A 129 -15.05 16.41 7.06
CA ALA A 129 -15.06 15.33 8.03
C ALA A 129 -15.48 13.98 7.44
N GLU A 130 -16.22 13.97 6.33
CA GLU A 130 -16.67 12.74 5.66
C GLU A 130 -15.52 11.93 5.06
N ASP A 131 -14.44 12.59 4.65
CA ASP A 131 -13.24 11.90 4.15
C ASP A 131 -12.63 11.03 5.25
N MET A 132 -12.54 11.58 6.46
CA MET A 132 -12.04 10.82 7.60
C MET A 132 -13.01 9.71 8.03
N ALA A 133 -14.30 10.02 8.08
CA ALA A 133 -15.33 9.06 8.42
C ALA A 133 -15.33 7.85 7.44
N THR A 134 -15.12 8.10 6.15
CA THR A 134 -15.06 7.05 5.11
C THR A 134 -13.88 6.11 5.33
N LEU A 135 -12.68 6.62 5.59
CA LEU A 135 -11.51 5.76 5.87
C LEU A 135 -11.67 4.98 7.18
N LEU A 136 -12.31 5.56 8.22
CA LEU A 136 -12.62 4.81 9.43
C LEU A 136 -13.58 3.65 9.18
N ARG A 137 -14.58 3.82 8.30
CA ARG A 137 -15.46 2.71 7.89
C ARG A 137 -14.70 1.66 7.07
N ALA A 138 -13.76 2.08 6.23
CA ALA A 138 -12.87 1.18 5.50
C ALA A 138 -12.06 0.28 6.45
N LEU A 139 -11.49 0.85 7.51
CA LEU A 139 -10.77 0.10 8.55
C LEU A 139 -11.69 -0.90 9.26
N ARG A 140 -12.93 -0.51 9.59
CA ARG A 140 -13.91 -1.46 10.18
C ARG A 140 -14.25 -2.61 9.25
N PHE A 141 -14.29 -2.37 7.94
CA PHE A 141 -14.45 -3.44 6.96
C PHE A 141 -13.23 -4.37 6.94
N GLN A 142 -12.01 -3.83 6.96
CA GLN A 142 -10.79 -4.62 7.03
C GLN A 142 -10.72 -5.48 8.31
N GLU A 143 -11.14 -4.95 9.46
CA GLU A 143 -11.27 -5.74 10.70
C GLU A 143 -12.25 -6.92 10.56
N GLN A 144 -13.25 -6.81 9.69
CA GLN A 144 -14.15 -7.93 9.37
C GLN A 144 -13.51 -8.94 8.42
N LEU A 145 -12.65 -8.49 7.49
CA LEU A 145 -11.89 -9.39 6.61
C LEU A 145 -11.02 -10.36 7.42
N LEU A 146 -10.37 -9.88 8.50
CA LEU A 146 -9.57 -10.70 9.41
C LEU A 146 -10.38 -11.83 10.08
N LYS A 147 -11.72 -11.71 10.14
CA LYS A 147 -12.60 -12.72 10.73
C LYS A 147 -13.04 -13.80 9.73
N THR A 148 -12.74 -13.63 8.45
CA THR A 148 -13.11 -14.60 7.40
C THR A 148 -12.27 -15.88 7.49
N ALA A 149 -12.79 -16.99 6.95
CA ALA A 149 -12.07 -18.27 6.95
C ALA A 149 -10.72 -18.20 6.22
N ALA A 150 -10.63 -17.43 5.13
CA ALA A 150 -9.40 -17.28 4.35
C ALA A 150 -8.28 -16.59 5.14
N TYR A 151 -8.58 -15.46 5.81
CA TYR A 151 -7.58 -14.76 6.63
C TYR A 151 -7.21 -15.56 7.88
N ARG A 152 -8.19 -16.21 8.54
CA ARG A 152 -7.92 -17.09 9.69
C ARG A 152 -7.04 -18.28 9.33
N ALA A 153 -7.22 -18.88 8.15
CA ALA A 153 -6.38 -19.98 7.69
C ALA A 153 -4.90 -19.56 7.49
N MET A 154 -4.65 -18.28 7.25
CA MET A 154 -3.32 -17.71 7.10
C MET A 154 -2.71 -17.19 8.42
N ASN A 155 -3.43 -17.34 9.55
CA ASN A 155 -3.09 -16.69 10.82
C ASN A 155 -2.82 -15.18 10.67
N ALA A 156 -3.59 -14.53 9.80
CA ALA A 156 -3.50 -13.10 9.54
C ALA A 156 -4.14 -12.25 10.65
#